data_AF-A0A256HSG3-F1
#
_entry.id   AF-A0A256HSG3-F1
#
_cell.length_a   1.000
_cell.length_b   1.000
_cell.length_c   1.000
_cell.angle_alpha   90.00
_cell.angle_beta   90.00
_cell.angle_gamma   90.00
#
_symmetry.space_group_name_H-M   'P 1'
#
loop_
_entity.id
_entity.type
_entity.pdbx_description
1 polymer ?
#
loop_
_entity_poly.entity_id
_entity_poly.type
_entity_poly.pdbx_seq_one_letter_code
_entity_poly.pdbx_strand_id
1 'polypeptide(L)' 'GAIVGEGRVKRYRDFTVVVGHDDEYVVEDGECTCADATYNLDAEDPSERCWHAIAVDVADAVGAVDHHDMWYSEVREFL' A
#
# COMPACT_ATOMS: atom_id res chain seq x y z
N GLY A 1 -9.03 -2.85 -12.09
CA GLY A 1 -10.18 -3.19 -11.25
C GLY A 1 -9.95 -2.65 -9.86
N ALA A 2 -10.97 -2.14 -9.17
CA ALA A 2 -10.81 -1.45 -7.89
C ALA A 2 -10.11 -2.34 -6.83
N ILE A 3 -9.05 -1.80 -6.24
CA ILE A 3 -8.20 -2.46 -5.23
C ILE A 3 -8.84 -2.41 -3.83
N VAL A 4 -9.92 -1.64 -3.67
CA VAL A 4 -10.68 -1.56 -2.41
C VAL A 4 -11.64 -2.75 -2.30
N GLY A 5 -11.11 -3.91 -1.92
CA GLY A 5 -11.87 -5.08 -1.46
C GLY A 5 -11.25 -5.58 -0.15
N GLU A 6 -12.03 -6.30 0.67
CA GLU A 6 -11.50 -6.90 1.90
C GLU A 6 -10.22 -7.69 1.63
N GLY A 7 -9.21 -7.52 2.50
CA GLY A 7 -7.92 -8.22 2.44
C GLY A 7 -6.93 -7.70 1.39
N ARG A 8 -7.21 -6.58 0.71
CA ARG A 8 -6.28 -5.97 -0.27
C ARG A 8 -5.35 -4.89 0.30
N VAL A 9 -5.65 -4.37 1.48
CA VAL A 9 -4.76 -3.45 2.20
C VAL A 9 -4.38 -4.13 3.51
N LYS A 10 -3.12 -4.57 3.60
CA LYS A 10 -2.56 -5.30 4.75
C LYS A 10 -1.60 -4.37 5.48
N ARG A 11 -1.85 -4.09 6.76
CA ARG A 11 -0.95 -3.27 7.58
C ARG A 11 -0.09 -4.12 8.49
N TYR A 12 1.22 -4.02 8.31
CA TYR A 12 2.24 -4.56 9.19
C TYR A 12 2.70 -3.47 10.17
N ARG A 13 3.59 -3.82 11.10
CA ARG A 13 4.08 -2.87 12.10
C ARG A 13 4.91 -1.73 11.51
N ASP A 14 5.57 -1.98 10.39
CA ASP A 14 6.54 -1.09 9.76
C ASP A 14 6.11 -0.58 8.38
N PHE A 15 5.19 -1.25 7.69
CA PHE A 15 4.76 -0.87 6.34
C PHE A 15 3.33 -1.34 6.04
N THR A 16 2.72 -0.78 4.98
CA THR A 16 1.44 -1.25 4.44
C THR A 16 1.65 -1.90 3.08
N VAL A 17 1.03 -3.07 2.85
CA VAL A 17 1.02 -3.74 1.54
C VAL A 17 -0.34 -3.57 0.90
N VAL A 18 -0.35 -3.14 -0.35
CA VAL A 18 -1.53 -3.03 -1.19
C VAL A 18 -1.45 -4.07 -2.30
N VAL A 19 -2.39 -5.01 -2.32
CA VAL A 19 -2.48 -6.07 -3.34
C VAL A 19 -3.13 -5.48 -4.59
N GLY A 20 -2.32 -5.22 -5.60
CA GLY A 20 -2.76 -4.73 -6.91
C GLY A 20 -3.34 -5.83 -7.78
N HIS A 21 -3.44 -5.55 -9.09
CA HIS A 21 -3.90 -6.55 -10.05
C HIS A 21 -2.84 -7.61 -10.33
N ASP A 22 -1.60 -7.16 -10.52
CA ASP A 22 -0.49 -7.97 -11.02
C ASP A 22 0.52 -8.33 -9.92
N ASP A 23 0.62 -7.51 -8.86
CA ASP A 23 1.65 -7.62 -7.82
C ASP A 23 1.20 -7.02 -6.49
N GLU A 24 2.03 -7.19 -5.45
CA GLU A 24 1.90 -6.52 -4.16
C GLU A 24 2.81 -5.28 -4.12
N TYR A 25 2.28 -4.17 -3.59
CA TYR A 25 3.00 -2.91 -3.53
C TYR A 25 3.13 -2.43 -2.09
N VAL A 26 4.34 -2.05 -1.71
CA VAL A 26 4.61 -1.47 -0.39
C VAL A 26 4.28 0.02 -0.44
N VAL A 27 3.55 0.48 0.57
CA VAL A 27 3.20 1.87 0.83
C VAL A 27 3.69 2.27 2.21
N GLU A 28 4.56 3.28 2.26
CA GLU A 28 5.15 3.86 3.46
C GLU A 28 5.08 5.38 3.36
N ASP A 29 4.59 6.05 4.41
CA ASP A 29 4.45 7.52 4.46
C ASP A 29 3.75 8.16 3.24
N GLY A 30 2.86 7.41 2.58
CA GLY A 30 2.11 7.85 1.39
C GLY A 30 2.84 7.63 0.06
N GLU A 31 4.10 7.20 0.08
CA GLU A 31 4.88 6.81 -1.09
C GLU A 31 4.69 5.31 -1.39
N CYS A 32 4.77 4.93 -2.66
CA CYS A 32 4.52 3.56 -3.10
C CYS A 32 5.65 3.04 -4.00
N THR A 33 5.97 1.75 -3.89
CA THR A 33 6.99 1.09 -4.73
C THR A 33 6.55 0.81 -6.18
N CYS A 34 5.33 1.20 -6.58
CA CYS A 34 4.86 1.01 -7.95
C CYS A 34 5.57 1.92 -8.95
N ALA A 35 5.69 1.46 -10.20
CA ALA A 35 6.37 2.20 -11.26
C ALA A 35 5.77 3.60 -11.51
N ASP A 36 4.47 3.77 -11.33
CA ASP A 36 3.82 5.06 -11.52
C ASP A 36 4.32 6.10 -10.51
N ALA A 37 4.37 5.73 -9.23
CA ALA A 37 4.95 6.57 -8.18
C ALA A 37 6.45 6.79 -8.37
N THR A 38 7.21 5.79 -8.85
CA THR A 38 8.67 5.91 -9.02
C THR A 38 9.06 6.80 -10.20
N TYR A 39 8.29 6.77 -11.30
CA TYR A 39 8.74 7.34 -12.57
C TYR A 39 7.86 8.46 -13.12
N ASN A 40 6.59 8.57 -12.67
CA ASN A 40 5.61 9.47 -13.30
C ASN A 40 5.02 10.52 -12.36
N LEU A 41 5.14 10.38 -11.04
CA LEU A 41 4.57 11.30 -10.05
C LEU A 41 5.67 12.08 -9.33
N ASP A 42 5.38 13.34 -9.00
CA ASP A 42 6.24 14.15 -8.13
C ASP A 42 5.99 13.80 -6.65
N ALA A 43 6.98 13.16 -6.01
CA ALA A 43 6.91 12.78 -4.61
C ALA A 43 6.82 14.00 -3.65
N GLU A 44 7.20 15.20 -4.12
CA GLU A 44 7.08 16.43 -3.34
C GLU A 44 5.69 17.11 -3.49
N ASP A 45 4.87 16.69 -4.47
CA ASP A 45 3.50 17.18 -4.66
C ASP A 45 2.46 16.26 -4.00
N PRO A 46 1.82 16.66 -2.88
CA PRO A 46 0.86 15.82 -2.16
C PRO A 46 -0.44 15.53 -2.94
N SER A 47 -0.68 16.22 -4.05
CA SER A 47 -1.80 15.96 -4.95
C SER A 47 -1.51 14.88 -5.99
N GLU A 48 -0.24 14.57 -6.25
CA GLU A 48 0.18 13.55 -7.20
C GLU A 48 0.44 12.22 -6.49
N ARG A 49 -0.63 11.41 -6.37
CA ARG A 49 -0.56 10.12 -5.66
C ARG A 49 -1.08 8.99 -6.52
N CYS A 50 -0.39 7.84 -6.46
CA CYS A 50 -0.82 6.64 -7.17
C CYS A 50 -2.06 6.03 -6.51
N TRP A 51 -2.76 5.17 -7.24
CA TRP A 51 -3.95 4.48 -6.75
C TRP A 51 -3.71 3.63 -5.51
N HIS A 52 -2.50 3.10 -5.31
CA HIS A 52 -2.16 2.29 -4.14
C HIS A 52 -2.11 3.14 -2.86
N ALA A 53 -1.46 4.30 -2.89
CA ALA A 53 -1.42 5.22 -1.76
C ALA A 53 -2.84 5.69 -1.39
N ILE A 54 -3.64 6.05 -2.39
CA ILE A 54 -5.05 6.45 -2.19
C ILE A 54 -5.86 5.28 -1.60
N ALA A 55 -5.60 4.04 -2.00
CA ALA A 55 -6.31 2.88 -1.46
C ALA A 55 -6.06 2.68 0.05
N VAL A 56 -4.86 3.01 0.55
CA VAL A 56 -4.57 2.98 1.99
C VAL A 56 -5.46 3.97 2.75
N ASP A 57 -5.49 5.23 2.30
CA ASP A 57 -6.32 6.28 2.92
C ASP A 57 -7.81 5.88 2.94
N VAL A 58 -8.30 5.33 1.84
CA VAL A 58 -9.70 4.88 1.73
C VAL A 58 -9.95 3.70 2.66
N ALA A 59 -9.07 2.71 2.69
CA ALA A 59 -9.22 1.54 3.57
C ALA A 59 -9.21 1.94 5.06
N ASP A 60 -8.36 2.88 5.45
CA ASP A 60 -8.37 3.46 6.79
C ASP A 60 -9.70 4.13 7.10
N ALA A 61 -10.16 5.00 6.18
CA ALA A 61 -11.40 5.76 6.37
C ALA A 61 -12.64 4.87 6.49
N VAL A 62 -12.65 3.70 5.84
CA VAL A 62 -13.79 2.76 5.87
C VAL A 62 -13.60 1.56 6.81
N GLY A 63 -12.46 1.47 7.51
CA GLY A 63 -12.15 0.35 8.40
C GLY A 63 -11.94 -0.99 7.69
N ALA A 64 -11.44 -0.97 6.45
CA ALA A 64 -11.18 -2.16 5.64
C ALA A 64 -9.70 -2.57 5.61
N VAL A 65 -8.90 -2.09 6.55
CA VAL A 65 -7.50 -2.50 6.72
C VAL A 65 -7.45 -3.87 7.40
N ASP A 66 -6.73 -4.81 6.80
CA ASP A 66 -6.39 -6.08 7.42
C ASP A 66 -5.10 -5.92 8.23
N HIS A 67 -5.17 -6.08 9.55
CA HIS A 67 -4.06 -5.80 10.47
C HIS A 67 -3.27 -7.07 10.79
N HIS A 68 -1.98 -7.06 10.49
CA HIS A 68 -1.04 -8.16 10.72
C HIS A 68 -0.04 -7.75 11.80
N ASP A 69 -0.09 -8.40 12.97
CA ASP A 69 0.82 -8.11 14.08
C ASP A 69 2.19 -8.77 13.91
N MET A 70 2.86 -8.49 12.80
CA MET A 70 4.16 -9.05 12.39
C MET A 70 5.08 -7.94 11.85
N TRP A 71 6.40 -8.13 11.98
CA TRP A 71 7.45 -7.24 11.43
C TRP A 71 7.99 -7.74 10.10
N TYR A 72 8.56 -6.86 9.26
CA TYR A 72 9.22 -7.25 8.00
C TYR A 72 10.23 -8.40 8.16
N SER A 73 11.01 -8.41 9.25
CA SER A 73 12.00 -9.47 9.53
C SER A 73 11.40 -10.86 9.67
N GLU A 74 10.09 -10.96 9.92
CA GLU A 74 9.33 -12.21 10.09
C GLU A 74 8.61 -12.62 8.79
N VAL A 75 8.48 -11.70 7.81
CA VAL A 75 7.76 -11.94 6.55
C VAL A 75 8.70 -12.08 5.35
N ARG A 76 9.90 -11.48 5.39
CA ARG A 76 10.88 -11.48 4.28
C ARG A 76 11.41 -12.87 3.91
N GLU A 77 11.19 -13.87 4.75
CA GLU A 77 11.49 -15.27 4.41
C GLU A 77 10.43 -15.91 3.47
N PHE A 78 9.32 -15.22 3.19
CA PHE A 78 8.19 -15.71 2.38
C PHE A 78 7.85 -14.86 1.14
N LEU A 79 8.53 -13.72 0.93
CA LEU A 79 8.43 -12.88 -0.28
C LEU A 79 9.63 -13.13 -1.21
#